data_AF-A0A0M9E2T0-F1
#
_entry.id   AF-A0A0M9E2T0-F1
#
_cell.length_a   1.000
_cell.length_b   1.000
_cell.length_c   1.000
_cell.angle_alpha   90.00
_cell.angle_beta   90.00
_cell.angle_gamma   90.00
#
_symmetry.space_group_name_H-M   'P 1'
#
loop_
_entity.id
_entity.type
_entity.pdbx_description
1 polymer ?
#
loop_
_entity_poly.entity_id
_entity_poly.type
_entity_poly.pdbx_seq_one_letter_code
_entity_poly.pdbx_strand_id
1 'polypeptide(L)'
;MMSSKNLQKKITEDIIQMLSNCLDIDYSEFEEDEELEEYGIESVTALEFCTYLYEKYNVSLKIGLIFELATIEKIVEYLLAKNRDKLELYYSEREG
;
A
#
# COMPACT_ATOMS: atom_id res chain seq x y z
N MET A 1 20.93 3.59 7.49
CA MET A 1 19.91 4.02 6.52
C MET A 1 19.36 2.77 5.86
N MET A 2 18.04 2.58 5.89
CA MET A 2 17.40 1.50 5.14
C MET A 2 17.69 1.72 3.65
N SER A 3 18.03 0.64 2.93
CA SER A 3 18.17 0.74 1.47
C SER A 3 16.79 0.93 0.85
N SER A 4 16.66 1.78 -0.18
CA SER A 4 15.38 2.07 -0.86
C SER A 4 14.62 0.81 -1.25
N LYS A 5 15.34 -0.24 -1.70
CA LYS A 5 14.76 -1.54 -2.08
C LYS A 5 14.10 -2.28 -0.92
N ASN A 6 14.65 -2.18 0.29
CA ASN A 6 14.09 -2.84 1.46
C ASN A 6 12.83 -2.14 1.95
N LEU A 7 12.84 -0.79 1.94
CA LEU A 7 11.67 0.01 2.28
C LEU A 7 10.51 -0.24 1.31
N GLN A 8 10.77 -0.24 0.01
CA GLN A 8 9.78 -0.56 -1.01
C GLN A 8 9.14 -1.93 -0.79
N LYS A 9 9.97 -2.96 -0.56
CA LYS A 9 9.47 -4.31 -0.30
C LYS A 9 8.54 -4.35 0.92
N LYS A 10 8.92 -3.73 2.04
CA LYS A 10 8.09 -3.71 3.25
C LYS A 10 6.76 -3.02 3.05
N ILE A 11 6.75 -1.89 2.35
CA ILE A 11 5.51 -1.18 2.04
C ILE A 11 4.65 -2.08 1.15
N THR A 12 5.22 -2.71 0.14
CA THR A 12 4.49 -3.62 -0.76
C THR A 12 3.85 -4.78 0.00
N GLU A 13 4.62 -5.45 0.87
CA GLU A 13 4.12 -6.53 1.74
C GLU A 13 2.96 -6.03 2.62
N ASP A 14 3.08 -4.83 3.18
CA ASP A 14 2.01 -4.23 3.99
C ASP A 14 0.74 -3.91 3.19
N ILE A 15 0.90 -3.38 1.97
CA ILE A 15 -0.21 -3.05 1.08
C ILE A 15 -0.95 -4.32 0.66
N ILE A 16 -0.22 -5.36 0.23
CA ILE A 16 -0.80 -6.65 -0.12
C ILE A 16 -1.53 -7.24 1.09
N GLN A 17 -0.94 -7.18 2.28
CA GLN A 17 -1.60 -7.66 3.49
C GLN A 17 -2.88 -6.88 3.81
N MET A 18 -2.91 -5.55 3.63
CA MET A 18 -4.13 -4.76 3.79
C MET A 18 -5.20 -5.18 2.78
N LEU A 19 -4.84 -5.32 1.50
CA LEU A 19 -5.76 -5.71 0.43
C LEU A 19 -6.30 -7.12 0.63
N SER A 20 -5.43 -8.06 1.02
CA SER A 20 -5.78 -9.42 1.41
C SER A 20 -6.83 -9.45 2.51
N ASN A 21 -6.67 -8.64 3.57
CA ASN A 21 -7.67 -8.53 4.63
C ASN A 21 -8.97 -7.84 4.16
N CYS A 22 -8.89 -6.87 3.24
CA CYS A 22 -10.06 -6.16 2.74
C CYS A 22 -10.92 -7.02 1.80
N LEU A 23 -10.27 -7.85 0.97
CA LEU A 23 -10.91 -8.65 -0.07
C LEU A 23 -11.12 -10.12 0.32
N ASP A 24 -10.58 -10.55 1.46
CA ASP A 24 -10.55 -11.95 1.89
C ASP A 24 -9.87 -12.86 0.84
N ILE A 25 -8.84 -12.33 0.17
CA ILE A 25 -8.01 -13.04 -0.82
C ILE A 25 -6.67 -13.39 -0.18
N ASP A 26 -6.08 -14.54 -0.52
CA ASP A 26 -4.77 -14.93 0.03
C ASP A 26 -3.67 -13.97 -0.43
N TYR A 27 -2.75 -13.65 0.48
CA TYR A 27 -1.59 -12.79 0.20
C TYR A 27 -0.82 -13.23 -1.06
N SER A 28 -0.74 -14.54 -1.31
CA SER A 28 0.03 -15.12 -2.41
C SER A 28 -0.63 -14.97 -3.78
N GLU A 29 -1.91 -14.60 -3.81
CA GLU A 29 -2.68 -14.42 -5.06
C GLU A 29 -2.50 -13.00 -5.63
N PHE A 30 -1.93 -12.07 -4.86
CA PHE A 30 -1.71 -10.70 -5.32
C PHE A 30 -0.38 -10.58 -6.08
N GLU A 31 -0.47 -10.03 -7.28
CA GLU A 31 0.66 -9.60 -8.11
C GLU A 31 0.79 -8.07 -8.09
N GLU A 32 2.04 -7.59 -8.05
CA GLU A 32 2.33 -6.15 -7.89
C GLU A 32 1.93 -5.32 -9.13
N ASP A 33 1.99 -5.94 -10.31
CA ASP A 33 1.71 -5.34 -11.63
C ASP A 33 0.26 -5.55 -12.10
N GLU A 34 -0.54 -6.31 -11.35
CA GLU A 34 -1.93 -6.61 -11.71
C GLU A 34 -2.88 -5.52 -11.23
N GLU A 35 -3.97 -5.34 -11.97
CA GLU A 35 -4.97 -4.32 -11.68
C GLU A 35 -5.83 -4.71 -10.48
N LEU A 36 -5.96 -3.78 -9.55
CA LEU A 36 -6.74 -3.91 -8.32
C LEU A 36 -8.22 -4.22 -8.57
N GLU A 37 -8.75 -3.75 -9.71
CA GLU A 37 -10.12 -4.03 -10.13
C GLU A 37 -10.32 -5.53 -10.46
N GLU A 38 -9.29 -6.22 -10.95
CA GLU A 38 -9.36 -7.67 -11.23
C GLU A 38 -9.50 -8.50 -9.95
N TYR A 39 -8.94 -8.00 -8.83
CA TYR A 39 -9.14 -8.58 -7.50
C TYR A 39 -10.50 -8.23 -6.87
N GLY A 40 -11.28 -7.34 -7.50
CA GLY A 40 -12.57 -6.87 -6.96
C GLY A 40 -12.46 -5.68 -6.01
N ILE A 41 -11.42 -4.84 -6.13
CA ILE A 41 -11.40 -3.55 -5.42
C ILE A 41 -12.51 -2.65 -5.94
N GLU A 42 -13.42 -2.28 -5.05
CA GLU A 42 -14.51 -1.35 -5.29
C GLU A 42 -14.38 -0.11 -4.39
N SER A 43 -15.31 0.83 -4.49
CA SER A 43 -15.26 2.06 -3.67
C SER A 43 -15.28 1.81 -2.17
N VAL A 44 -15.91 0.72 -1.70
CA VAL A 44 -15.98 0.36 -0.27
C VAL A 44 -14.63 -0.17 0.21
N THR A 45 -14.08 -1.17 -0.46
CA THR A 45 -12.77 -1.74 -0.14
C THR A 45 -11.63 -0.74 -0.34
N ALA A 46 -11.71 0.13 -1.35
CA ALA A 46 -10.77 1.22 -1.53
C ALA A 46 -10.83 2.24 -0.38
N LEU A 47 -12.02 2.53 0.17
CA LEU A 47 -12.17 3.42 1.33
C LEU A 47 -11.56 2.80 2.60
N GLU A 48 -11.80 1.51 2.84
CA GLU A 48 -11.21 0.76 3.95
C GLU A 48 -9.69 0.75 3.83
N PHE A 49 -9.16 0.43 2.65
CA PHE A 49 -7.74 0.49 2.36
C PHE A 49 -7.12 1.88 2.62
N CYS A 50 -7.76 2.95 2.15
CA CYS A 50 -7.33 4.32 2.43
C CYS A 50 -7.31 4.63 3.94
N THR A 51 -8.26 4.06 4.70
CA THR A 51 -8.34 4.21 6.15
C THR A 51 -7.18 3.47 6.82
N TYR A 52 -6.91 2.22 6.46
CA TYR A 52 -5.77 1.44 6.97
C TYR A 52 -4.43 2.13 6.71
N LEU A 53 -4.24 2.66 5.50
CA LEU A 53 -3.07 3.47 5.14
C LEU A 53 -2.92 4.70 6.02
N TYR A 54 -4.02 5.40 6.27
CA TYR A 54 -4.02 6.57 7.14
C TYR A 54 -3.71 6.19 8.58
N GLU A 55 -4.29 5.13 9.13
CA GLU A 55 -4.00 4.71 10.50
C GLU A 55 -2.56 4.20 10.66
N LYS A 56 -2.02 3.50 9.65
CA LYS A 56 -0.68 2.91 9.73
C LYS A 56 0.44 3.91 9.51
N TYR A 57 0.35 4.71 8.44
CA TYR A 57 1.41 5.62 8.02
C TYR A 57 1.08 7.09 8.22
N ASN A 58 -0.14 7.40 8.67
CA ASN A 58 -0.65 8.76 8.75
C ASN A 58 -0.64 9.47 7.37
N VAL A 59 -0.89 8.68 6.32
CA VAL A 59 -0.96 9.11 4.91
C VAL A 59 -2.40 9.04 4.43
N SER A 60 -2.94 10.18 4.03
CA SER A 60 -4.30 10.24 3.47
C SER A 60 -4.24 10.11 1.95
N LEU A 61 -4.76 9.00 1.43
CA LEU A 61 -4.99 8.78 0.01
C LEU A 61 -6.48 8.96 -0.31
N LYS A 62 -6.75 9.37 -1.55
CA LYS A 62 -8.13 9.47 -2.06
C LYS A 62 -8.44 8.22 -2.86
N ILE A 63 -9.68 7.73 -2.75
CA ILE A 63 -10.18 6.59 -3.52
C ILE A 63 -9.92 6.78 -5.03
N GLY A 64 -10.19 7.96 -5.58
CA GLY A 64 -9.94 8.22 -7.01
C GLY A 64 -8.48 8.06 -7.43
N LEU A 65 -7.53 8.23 -6.50
CA LEU A 65 -6.12 7.99 -6.77
C LEU A 65 -5.78 6.50 -6.75
N ILE A 66 -6.47 5.69 -5.94
CA ILE A 66 -6.32 4.22 -5.97
C ILE A 66 -6.71 3.69 -7.35
N PHE A 67 -7.84 4.14 -7.88
CA PHE A 67 -8.29 3.79 -9.24
C PHE A 67 -7.38 4.37 -10.34
N GLU A 68 -6.81 5.56 -10.15
CA GLU A 68 -5.86 6.15 -11.12
C GLU A 68 -4.54 5.38 -11.19
N LEU A 69 -4.05 4.91 -10.03
CA LEU A 69 -2.84 4.10 -9.97
C LEU A 69 -3.11 2.68 -10.47
N ALA A 70 -4.30 2.14 -10.22
CA ALA A 70 -4.79 0.84 -10.66
C ALA A 70 -4.01 -0.39 -10.15
N THR A 71 -2.74 -0.29 -9.77
CA THR A 71 -1.88 -1.43 -9.38
C THR A 71 -1.17 -1.17 -8.05
N ILE A 72 -0.71 -2.25 -7.39
CA ILE A 72 0.00 -2.18 -6.12
C ILE A 72 1.36 -1.49 -6.30
N GLU A 73 2.11 -1.83 -7.36
CA GLU A 73 3.41 -1.24 -7.68
C GLU A 73 3.30 0.29 -7.71
N LYS A 74 2.33 0.82 -8.47
CA LYS A 74 2.13 2.28 -8.60
C LYS A 74 1.72 2.94 -7.29
N ILE A 75 0.95 2.27 -6.44
CA ILE A 75 0.63 2.76 -5.09
C ILE A 75 1.88 2.88 -4.25
N VAL A 76 2.71 1.85 -4.23
CA VAL A 76 3.96 1.84 -3.46
C VAL A 76 4.91 2.91 -3.98
N GLU A 77 5.06 3.04 -5.30
CA GLU A 77 5.88 4.09 -5.91
C GLU A 77 5.38 5.49 -5.56
N TYR A 78 4.08 5.72 -5.60
CA TYR A 78 3.50 7.01 -5.22
C TYR A 78 3.73 7.34 -3.74
N LEU A 79 3.54 6.35 -2.85
CA LEU A 79 3.80 6.48 -1.41
C LEU A 79 5.26 6.80 -1.14
N LEU A 80 6.19 6.10 -1.80
CA LEU A 80 7.61 6.38 -1.71
C LEU A 80 7.94 7.76 -2.26
N ALA A 81 7.43 8.14 -3.43
CA ALA A 81 7.75 9.44 -4.02
C ALA A 81 7.29 10.62 -3.15
N LYS A 82 6.12 10.50 -2.50
CA LYS A 82 5.50 11.61 -1.76
C LYS A 82 5.77 11.59 -0.26
N ASN A 83 5.96 10.41 0.32
CA ASN A 83 6.02 10.19 1.76
C ASN A 83 7.25 9.38 2.21
N ARG A 84 8.29 9.26 1.36
CA ARG A 84 9.53 8.52 1.66
C ARG A 84 10.05 8.76 3.07
N ASP A 85 10.25 10.01 3.43
CA ASP A 85 10.90 10.42 4.68
C ASP A 85 10.13 9.91 5.91
N LYS A 86 8.80 10.02 5.87
CA LYS A 86 7.91 9.53 6.91
C LYS A 86 7.90 8.01 7.00
N LEU A 87 7.85 7.34 5.85
CA LEU A 87 7.83 5.87 5.78
C LEU A 87 9.17 5.30 6.26
N GLU A 88 10.29 5.87 5.82
CA GLU A 88 11.63 5.48 6.24
C GLU A 88 11.80 5.64 7.75
N LEU A 89 11.32 6.76 8.32
CA LEU A 89 11.32 6.97 9.77
C LEU A 89 10.42 5.97 10.50
N TYR A 90 9.19 5.75 10.02
CA TYR A 90 8.23 4.80 10.61
C TYR A 90 8.82 3.38 10.74
N TYR A 91 9.46 2.88 9.68
CA TYR A 91 10.08 1.56 9.71
C TYR A 91 11.39 1.54 10.49
N SER A 92 12.18 2.61 10.46
CA SER A 92 13.42 2.69 11.24
C SER A 92 13.18 2.68 12.74
N GLU A 93 12.08 3.28 13.22
CA GLU A 93 11.71 3.33 14.64
C GLU A 93 11.11 2.00 15.14
N ARG A 94 10.47 1.22 14.26
CA ARG A 94 9.84 -0.07 14.63
C ARG A 94 10.80 -1.27 14.56
N GLU A 95 11.93 -1.12 13.88
CA GLU A 95 13.03 -2.12 13.88
C GLU A 95 14.10 -1.86 14.95
N GLY A 96 13.87 -0.91 15.86
CA GLY A 96 14.74 -0.58 17.00
C GLY A 96 14.45 -1.37 18.26
#